data_AF-A0A357QXN1-F1
#
_entry.id   AF-A0A357QXN1-F1
#
_cell.length_a   1.000
_cell.length_b   1.000
_cell.length_c   1.000
_cell.angle_alpha   90.00
_cell.angle_beta   90.00
_cell.angle_gamma   90.00
#
_symmetry.space_group_name_H-M   'P 1'
#
loop_
_entity.id
_entity.type
_entity.pdbx_description
1 polymer ?
#
loop_
_entity_poly.entity_id
_entity_poly.type
_entity_poly.pdbx_seq_one_letter_code
_entity_poly.pdbx_strand_id
1 'polypeptide(L)'
;MLHRRILLIAPIVIVLIATAMFLYNLFAPAPAPIVLIDYARSVSIPYDQAEDFLKTREGVQYLWFCDASVDCLFVNDNALRPIALESRTSDFVEFVFVDMSNLKRSVTPSRLNNQWGFSNYPAFVSLQYVENEKEILSVLQWEYHNPIGLDNLREWMKENSIYQGVN
;
A
#
# COMPACT_ATOMS: atom_id res chain seq x y z
N MET A 1 18.75 23.53 -59.04
CA MET A 1 19.51 23.07 -57.85
C MET A 1 18.64 22.68 -56.66
N LEU A 2 17.54 23.39 -56.37
CA LEU A 2 16.66 23.12 -55.22
C LEU A 2 16.07 21.69 -55.19
N HIS A 3 15.55 21.20 -56.33
CA HIS A 3 14.97 19.86 -56.46
C HIS A 3 15.97 18.72 -56.17
N ARG A 4 17.24 18.92 -56.54
CA ARG A 4 18.31 17.93 -56.32
C ARG A 4 18.74 17.86 -54.85
N ARG A 5 18.59 18.95 -54.09
CA ARG A 5 18.84 18.99 -52.64
C ARG A 5 17.69 18.33 -51.88
N ILE A 6 16.44 18.54 -52.30
CA ILE A 6 15.25 17.91 -51.70
C ILE A 6 15.30 16.38 -51.84
N LEU A 7 15.69 15.88 -53.02
CA LEU A 7 15.86 14.44 -53.28
C LEU A 7 16.94 13.76 -52.42
N LEU A 8 17.94 14.51 -51.95
CA LEU A 8 19.00 13.99 -51.08
C LEU A 8 18.64 14.09 -49.59
N ILE A 9 17.85 15.09 -49.19
CA ILE A 9 17.48 15.34 -47.79
C ILE A 9 16.31 14.45 -47.35
N ALA A 10 15.33 14.23 -48.22
CA ALA A 10 14.16 13.41 -47.93
C ALA A 10 14.48 11.99 -47.39
N PRO A 11 15.39 11.20 -48.00
CA PRO A 11 15.70 9.86 -47.48
C PRO A 11 16.39 9.89 -46.12
N ILE A 12 17.22 10.91 -45.84
CA ILE A 12 17.91 11.05 -44.55
C ILE A 12 16.90 11.31 -43.43
N VAL A 13 15.89 12.15 -43.69
CA VAL A 13 14.83 12.43 -42.71
C VAL A 13 13.99 11.19 -42.45
N ILE A 14 13.66 10.40 -43.48
CA ILE A 14 12.92 9.15 -43.32
C ILE A 14 13.70 8.14 -42.47
N VAL A 15 15.01 7.99 -42.72
CA VAL A 15 15.87 7.10 -41.92
C VAL A 15 15.96 7.56 -40.47
N LEU A 16 16.07 8.86 -40.21
CA LEU A 16 16.08 9.40 -38.85
C LEU A 16 14.77 9.14 -38.10
N ILE A 17 13.62 9.35 -38.75
CA ILE A 17 12.31 9.08 -38.14
C ILE A 17 12.13 7.59 -37.88
N ALA A 18 12.50 6.73 -38.84
CA ALA A 18 12.44 5.27 -38.67
C ALA A 18 13.34 4.80 -37.52
N THR A 19 14.55 5.35 -37.40
CA THR A 19 15.50 5.03 -36.33
C THR A 19 14.96 5.50 -34.98
N ALA A 20 14.39 6.70 -34.90
CA ALA A 20 13.78 7.20 -33.67
C ALA A 20 12.59 6.35 -33.22
N MET A 21 11.72 5.91 -34.15
CA MET A 21 10.62 5.01 -33.85
C MET A 21 11.10 3.63 -33.41
N PHE A 22 12.16 3.10 -34.03
CA PHE A 22 12.76 1.83 -33.62
C PHE A 22 13.36 1.90 -32.22
N LEU A 23 14.13 2.95 -31.92
CA LEU A 23 14.68 3.20 -30.59
C LEU A 23 13.57 3.44 -29.56
N TYR A 24 12.51 4.16 -29.93
CA TYR A 24 11.35 4.33 -29.06
C TYR A 24 10.73 2.99 -28.70
N ASN A 25 10.58 2.04 -29.64
CA ASN A 25 10.04 0.72 -29.31
C ASN A 25 11.00 -0.16 -28.50
N LEU A 26 12.31 -0.01 -28.66
CA LEU A 26 13.31 -0.74 -27.86
C LEU A 26 13.44 -0.20 -26.43
N PHE A 27 13.30 1.11 -26.26
CA PHE A 27 13.45 1.81 -24.98
C PHE A 27 12.12 2.29 -24.40
N ALA A 28 10.99 1.99 -25.03
CA ALA A 28 9.68 2.25 -24.47
C ALA A 28 9.63 1.46 -23.15
N PRO A 29 9.45 2.13 -22.01
CA PRO A 29 9.21 1.42 -20.78
C PRO A 29 7.98 0.55 -21.04
N ALA A 30 8.07 -0.74 -20.72
CA ALA A 30 6.88 -1.57 -20.66
C ALA A 30 5.85 -0.80 -19.81
N PRO A 31 4.59 -0.64 -20.28
CA PRO A 31 3.59 0.02 -19.47
C PRO A 31 3.64 -0.64 -18.11
N ALA A 32 4.01 0.13 -17.09
CA ALA A 32 4.16 -0.40 -15.75
C ALA A 32 2.83 -1.10 -15.46
N PRO A 33 2.82 -2.41 -15.18
CA PRO A 33 1.58 -3.03 -14.80
C PRO A 33 1.07 -2.20 -13.62
N ILE A 34 -0.20 -1.80 -13.66
CA ILE A 34 -0.89 -1.28 -12.47
C ILE A 34 -1.06 -2.49 -11.55
N VAL A 35 0.07 -3.00 -11.05
CA VAL A 35 0.09 -3.79 -9.85
C VAL A 35 -0.11 -2.71 -8.81
N LEU A 36 -1.24 -2.76 -8.10
CA LEU A 36 -1.21 -2.35 -6.71
C LEU A 36 -0.09 -3.20 -6.09
N ILE A 37 1.14 -2.67 -6.11
CA ILE A 37 2.18 -3.18 -5.23
C ILE A 37 1.65 -2.78 -3.87
N ASP A 38 0.97 -3.73 -3.27
CA ASP A 38 0.40 -3.64 -1.95
C ASP A 38 1.57 -3.88 -0.99
N TYR A 39 2.27 -2.81 -0.63
CA TYR A 39 3.51 -2.83 0.15
C TYR A 39 3.35 -3.46 1.56
N ALA A 40 2.14 -3.90 1.90
CA ALA A 40 1.79 -4.57 3.15
C ALA A 40 0.87 -5.80 2.96
N ARG A 41 0.91 -6.50 1.81
CA ARG A 41 0.21 -7.79 1.59
C ARG A 41 1.14 -9.01 1.58
N SER A 42 1.89 -9.25 2.66
CA SER A 42 2.50 -10.59 2.83
C SER A 42 1.40 -11.65 3.04
N VAL A 43 0.35 -11.29 3.76
CA VAL A 43 -0.85 -12.09 4.01
C VAL A 43 -2.07 -11.20 3.88
N SER A 44 -3.03 -11.59 3.05
CA SER A 44 -4.32 -10.90 2.87
C SER A 44 -5.45 -11.81 3.30
N ILE A 45 -6.30 -11.35 4.23
CA ILE A 45 -7.44 -12.10 4.75
C ILE A 45 -8.73 -11.26 4.67
N PRO A 46 -9.88 -11.88 4.36
CA PRO A 46 -11.17 -11.21 4.48
C PRO A 46 -11.48 -10.81 5.92
N TYR A 47 -12.15 -9.66 6.11
CA TYR A 47 -12.56 -9.18 7.44
C TYR A 47 -13.31 -10.21 8.29
N ASP A 48 -14.20 -11.01 7.67
CA ASP A 48 -15.01 -12.00 8.39
C ASP A 48 -14.20 -13.21 8.89
N GLN A 49 -12.99 -13.41 8.38
CA GLN A 49 -12.06 -14.47 8.81
C GLN A 49 -10.94 -13.95 9.72
N ALA A 50 -10.84 -12.63 9.91
CA ALA A 50 -9.74 -12.02 10.63
C ALA A 50 -9.64 -12.51 12.08
N GLU A 51 -10.76 -12.63 12.77
CA GLU A 51 -10.75 -13.04 14.18
C GLU A 51 -10.25 -14.48 14.36
N ASP A 52 -10.74 -15.41 13.54
CA ASP A 52 -10.36 -16.82 13.61
C ASP A 52 -8.89 -17.02 13.20
N PHE A 53 -8.42 -16.28 12.21
CA PHE A 53 -7.02 -16.30 11.80
C PHE A 53 -6.09 -15.91 12.96
N LEU A 54 -6.43 -14.85 13.70
CA LEU A 54 -5.56 -14.30 14.74
C LEU A 54 -5.51 -15.14 16.00
N LYS A 55 -6.60 -15.85 16.35
CA LYS A 55 -6.63 -16.76 17.50
C LYS A 55 -5.62 -17.91 17.39
N THR A 56 -5.19 -18.25 16.17
CA THR A 56 -4.24 -19.35 15.92
C THR A 56 -2.78 -18.93 16.05
N ARG A 57 -2.50 -17.64 16.27
CA ARG A 57 -1.14 -17.09 16.31
C ARG A 57 -0.81 -16.57 17.69
N GLU A 58 0.42 -16.83 18.10
CA GLU A 58 0.99 -16.29 19.33
C GLU A 58 1.76 -14.99 19.03
N GLY A 59 1.85 -14.13 20.04
CA GLY A 59 2.57 -12.86 19.98
C GLY A 59 1.79 -11.72 19.32
N VAL A 60 2.43 -10.55 19.31
CA VAL A 60 1.84 -9.31 18.76
C VAL A 60 1.69 -9.45 17.25
N GLN A 61 0.47 -9.20 16.77
CA GLN A 61 0.11 -9.16 15.36
C GLN A 61 -0.15 -7.71 14.97
N TYR A 62 0.29 -7.34 13.77
CA TYR A 62 0.08 -6.00 13.20
C TYR A 62 -0.86 -6.12 12.02
N LEU A 63 -1.98 -5.42 12.08
CA LEU A 63 -3.05 -5.50 11.11
C LEU A 63 -3.17 -4.19 10.35
N TRP A 64 -3.41 -4.27 9.05
CA TRP A 64 -3.78 -3.14 8.21
C TRP A 64 -5.16 -3.40 7.60
N PHE A 65 -6.17 -2.67 8.08
CA PHE A 65 -7.54 -2.74 7.59
C PHE A 65 -7.72 -1.77 6.44
N CYS A 66 -8.00 -2.30 5.24
CA CYS A 66 -8.21 -1.48 4.05
C CYS A 66 -9.06 -2.17 2.98
N ASP A 67 -9.52 -1.37 2.02
CA ASP A 67 -10.16 -1.80 0.77
C ASP A 67 -9.58 -1.00 -0.42
N ALA A 68 -10.29 -1.00 -1.56
CA ALA A 68 -9.92 -0.24 -2.75
C ALA A 68 -10.38 1.24 -2.72
N SER A 69 -10.74 1.79 -1.55
CA SER A 69 -11.15 3.19 -1.42
C SER A 69 -10.00 4.17 -1.67
N VAL A 70 -10.38 5.42 -1.97
CA VAL A 70 -9.42 6.50 -2.22
C VAL A 70 -8.57 6.80 -0.98
N ASP A 71 -9.15 6.67 0.22
CA ASP A 71 -8.45 6.89 1.49
C ASP A 71 -7.38 5.81 1.71
N CYS A 72 -7.70 4.56 1.40
CA CYS A 72 -6.74 3.45 1.43
C CYS A 72 -5.58 3.63 0.45
N LEU A 73 -5.89 4.02 -0.79
CA LEU A 73 -4.87 4.34 -1.80
C LEU A 73 -3.98 5.50 -1.36
N PHE A 74 -4.57 6.52 -0.74
CA PHE A 74 -3.82 7.65 -0.20
C PHE A 74 -2.80 7.20 0.85
N VAL A 75 -3.21 6.38 1.83
CA VAL A 75 -2.30 5.87 2.88
C VAL A 75 -1.20 5.00 2.28
N ASN A 76 -1.55 4.12 1.33
CA ASN A 76 -0.56 3.28 0.66
C ASN A 76 0.51 4.11 -0.06
N ASP A 77 0.09 5.12 -0.83
CA ASP A 77 0.99 5.88 -1.68
C ASP A 77 1.76 6.99 -0.94
N ASN A 78 1.16 7.59 0.08
CA ASN A 78 1.72 8.76 0.78
C ASN A 78 2.33 8.42 2.14
N ALA A 79 2.08 7.23 2.70
CA ALA A 79 2.66 6.79 3.96
C ALA A 79 3.46 5.49 3.80
N LEU A 80 2.82 4.36 3.47
CA LEU A 80 3.49 3.05 3.44
C LEU A 80 4.64 3.01 2.41
N ARG A 81 4.37 3.40 1.16
CA ARG A 81 5.34 3.37 0.07
C ARG A 81 6.60 4.21 0.38
N PRO A 82 6.51 5.47 0.85
CA PRO A 82 7.69 6.21 1.28
C PRO A 82 8.48 5.53 2.40
N ILE A 83 7.83 4.97 3.44
CA ILE A 83 8.55 4.28 4.53
C ILE A 83 9.25 3.02 3.99
N ALA A 84 8.62 2.29 3.07
CA ALA A 84 9.22 1.11 2.45
C ALA A 84 10.49 1.49 1.64
N LEU A 85 10.40 2.56 0.85
CA LEU A 85 11.54 3.10 0.10
C LEU A 85 12.67 3.58 1.02
N GLU A 86 12.35 4.26 2.12
CA GLU A 86 13.33 4.71 3.13
C GLU A 86 14.06 3.53 3.79
N SER A 87 13.31 2.51 4.20
CA SER A 87 13.86 1.30 4.83
C SER A 87 14.56 0.35 3.86
N ARG A 88 14.54 0.63 2.55
CA ARG A 88 15.01 -0.27 1.49
C ARG A 88 14.36 -1.65 1.55
N THR A 89 13.16 -1.73 2.10
CA THR A 89 12.34 -2.95 2.04
C THR A 89 11.39 -2.87 0.86
N SER A 90 11.13 -4.02 0.23
CA SER A 90 10.07 -4.08 -0.79
C SER A 90 8.70 -4.12 -0.14
N ASP A 91 8.57 -4.69 1.06
CA ASP A 91 7.32 -4.93 1.76
C ASP A 91 7.52 -4.97 3.29
N PHE A 92 6.47 -4.69 4.05
CA PHE A 92 6.41 -4.93 5.48
C PHE A 92 5.75 -6.29 5.73
N VAL A 93 6.57 -7.33 5.88
CA VAL A 93 6.10 -8.72 6.02
C VAL A 93 5.30 -8.92 7.31
N GLU A 94 5.51 -8.06 8.29
CA GLU A 94 4.90 -8.06 9.61
C GLU A 94 3.42 -7.69 9.59
N PHE A 95 2.94 -6.99 8.55
CA PHE A 95 1.53 -6.63 8.45
C PHE A 95 0.69 -7.75 7.85
N VAL A 96 -0.44 -8.02 8.51
CA VAL A 96 -1.55 -8.79 7.97
C VAL A 96 -2.57 -7.81 7.40
N PHE A 97 -2.77 -7.87 6.08
CA PHE A 97 -3.80 -7.09 5.42
C PHE A 97 -5.18 -7.70 5.67
N VAL A 98 -6.09 -6.89 6.18
CA VAL A 98 -7.50 -7.25 6.38
C VAL A 98 -8.35 -6.53 5.35
N ASP A 99 -8.88 -7.30 4.40
CA ASP A 99 -9.70 -6.80 3.29
C ASP A 99 -11.11 -6.41 3.77
N MET A 100 -11.40 -5.11 3.66
CA MET A 100 -12.66 -4.47 4.03
C MET A 100 -13.63 -4.37 2.84
N SER A 101 -13.26 -4.81 1.64
CA SER A 101 -14.09 -4.66 0.42
C SER A 101 -15.45 -5.34 0.54
N ASN A 102 -15.54 -6.41 1.31
CA ASN A 102 -16.76 -7.18 1.56
C ASN A 102 -17.41 -6.87 2.91
N LEU A 103 -17.09 -5.73 3.52
CA LEU A 103 -17.67 -5.33 4.80
C LEU A 103 -19.19 -5.27 4.68
N LYS A 104 -19.88 -6.14 5.43
CA LYS A 104 -21.34 -6.18 5.44
C LYS A 104 -21.85 -4.81 5.90
N ARG A 105 -22.88 -4.28 5.23
CA ARG A 105 -23.54 -3.01 5.61
C ARG A 105 -24.04 -2.98 7.06
N SER A 106 -24.21 -4.14 7.68
CA SER A 106 -24.58 -4.29 9.08
C SER A 106 -23.44 -4.02 10.07
N VAL A 107 -22.19 -3.90 9.62
CA VAL A 107 -21.05 -3.57 10.48
C VAL A 107 -21.05 -2.06 10.68
N THR A 108 -21.40 -1.64 11.88
CA THR A 108 -21.42 -0.22 12.27
C THR A 108 -20.05 0.23 12.79
N PRO A 109 -19.74 1.54 12.78
CA PRO A 109 -18.54 2.07 13.40
C PRO A 109 -18.37 1.64 14.86
N SER A 110 -19.46 1.60 15.65
CA SER A 110 -19.42 1.11 17.03
C SER A 110 -19.03 -0.36 17.14
N ARG A 111 -19.43 -1.19 16.17
CA ARG A 111 -19.03 -2.60 16.13
C ARG A 111 -17.55 -2.75 15.80
N LEU A 112 -17.04 -1.96 14.85
CA LEU A 112 -15.60 -1.91 14.57
C LEU A 112 -14.83 -1.48 15.82
N ASN A 113 -15.30 -0.45 16.52
CA ASN A 113 -14.63 0.05 17.71
C ASN A 113 -14.57 -1.00 18.82
N ASN A 114 -15.69 -1.68 19.07
CA ASN A 114 -15.74 -2.72 20.10
C ASN A 114 -14.88 -3.94 19.74
N GLN A 115 -14.68 -4.24 18.46
CA GLN A 115 -13.91 -5.41 18.03
C GLN A 115 -12.43 -5.12 17.79
N TRP A 116 -12.08 -3.92 17.33
CA TRP A 116 -10.76 -3.62 16.78
C TRP A 116 -10.20 -2.28 17.26
N GLY A 117 -10.97 -1.53 18.07
CA GLY A 117 -10.52 -0.28 18.68
C GLY A 117 -10.55 0.93 17.75
N PHE A 118 -11.05 0.79 16.52
CA PHE A 118 -11.21 1.89 15.56
C PHE A 118 -12.66 2.00 15.05
N SER A 119 -13.06 3.20 14.65
CA SER A 119 -14.39 3.45 14.07
C SER A 119 -14.36 3.70 12.56
N ASN A 120 -13.22 4.15 12.03
CA ASN A 120 -13.02 4.47 10.62
C ASN A 120 -11.80 3.72 10.09
N TYR A 121 -11.82 3.35 8.80
CA TYR A 121 -10.67 2.79 8.11
C TYR A 121 -10.32 3.67 6.88
N PRO A 122 -9.08 3.65 6.37
CA PRO A 122 -7.95 2.79 6.72
C PRO A 122 -7.53 2.84 8.19
N ALA A 123 -7.13 1.70 8.75
CA ALA A 123 -6.66 1.63 10.13
C ALA A 123 -5.53 0.61 10.30
N PHE A 124 -4.60 0.91 11.19
CA PHE A 124 -3.56 0.02 11.67
C PHE A 124 -3.86 -0.36 13.12
N VAL A 125 -3.75 -1.64 13.44
CA VAL A 125 -4.02 -2.16 14.78
C VAL A 125 -2.91 -3.11 15.17
N SER A 126 -2.34 -2.92 16.36
CA SER A 126 -1.52 -3.93 17.01
C SER A 126 -2.31 -4.59 18.12
N LEU A 127 -2.29 -5.91 18.14
CA LEU A 127 -3.02 -6.68 19.12
C LEU A 127 -2.31 -7.99 19.42
N GLN A 128 -2.71 -8.63 20.50
CA GLN A 128 -2.29 -9.97 20.85
C GLN A 128 -3.45 -10.73 21.49
N TYR A 129 -3.36 -12.05 21.49
CA TYR A 129 -4.23 -12.90 22.30
C TYR A 129 -3.47 -13.36 23.53
N VAL A 130 -3.96 -13.02 24.72
CA VAL A 130 -3.43 -13.46 26.01
C VAL A 130 -4.54 -14.26 26.69
N GLU A 131 -4.26 -15.51 27.05
CA GLU A 131 -5.27 -16.40 27.68
C GLU A 131 -6.59 -16.49 26.89
N ASN A 132 -6.50 -16.47 25.55
CA ASN A 132 -7.64 -16.49 24.63
C ASN A 132 -8.52 -15.22 24.65
N GLU A 133 -8.10 -14.17 25.35
CA GLU A 133 -8.70 -12.85 25.30
C GLU A 133 -7.91 -11.94 24.34
N LYS A 134 -8.62 -11.16 23.54
CA LYS A 134 -8.03 -10.20 22.61
C LYS A 134 -7.67 -8.92 23.35
N GLU A 135 -6.39 -8.59 23.36
CA GLU A 135 -5.87 -7.33 23.89
C GLU A 135 -5.44 -6.43 22.72
N ILE A 136 -6.08 -5.25 22.59
CA ILE A 136 -5.71 -4.24 21.60
C ILE A 136 -4.65 -3.35 22.24
N LEU A 137 -3.46 -3.31 21.64
CA LEU A 137 -2.29 -2.60 22.19
C LEU A 137 -2.21 -1.17 21.68
N SER A 138 -2.39 -0.97 20.37
CA SER A 138 -2.35 0.36 19.74
C SER A 138 -3.20 0.39 18.48
N VAL A 139 -3.74 1.57 18.18
CA VAL A 139 -4.60 1.82 17.02
C VAL A 139 -4.20 3.15 16.39
N LEU A 140 -4.01 3.14 15.07
CA LEU A 140 -3.92 4.34 14.24
C LEU A 140 -5.02 4.26 13.19
N GLN A 141 -6.00 5.17 13.26
CA GLN A 141 -7.17 5.14 12.38
C GLN A 141 -7.25 6.39 11.50
N TRP A 142 -8.03 6.28 10.42
CA TRP A 142 -8.33 7.41 9.55
C TRP A 142 -9.21 8.45 10.23
N GLU A 143 -8.83 9.71 10.09
CA GLU A 143 -9.64 10.85 10.51
C GLU A 143 -9.70 11.89 9.39
N TYR A 144 -10.89 12.37 9.06
CA TYR A 144 -11.10 13.31 7.96
C TYR A 144 -10.27 14.60 8.09
N HIS A 145 -10.08 15.09 9.32
CA HIS A 145 -9.30 16.30 9.59
C HIS A 145 -7.81 16.03 9.86
N ASN A 146 -7.43 14.76 10.00
CA ASN A 146 -6.07 14.33 10.29
C ASN A 146 -5.81 12.97 9.61
N PRO A 147 -5.73 12.94 8.26
CA PRO A 147 -5.53 11.70 7.53
C PRO A 147 -4.21 11.04 7.92
N ILE A 148 -4.15 9.71 7.83
CA ILE A 148 -2.92 8.97 8.13
C ILE A 148 -1.85 9.36 7.10
N GLY A 149 -0.88 10.15 7.54
CA GLY A 149 0.29 10.55 6.76
C GLY A 149 1.54 9.74 7.10
N LEU A 150 2.63 10.06 6.40
CA LEU A 150 3.95 9.47 6.58
C LEU A 150 4.43 9.53 8.04
N ASP A 151 4.36 10.70 8.66
CA ASP A 151 4.90 10.91 10.00
C ASP A 151 4.11 10.13 11.06
N ASN A 152 2.77 10.18 11.00
CA ASN A 152 1.89 9.46 11.91
C ASN A 152 2.10 7.95 11.84
N LEU A 153 2.16 7.40 10.62
CA LEU A 153 2.38 5.97 10.44
C LEU A 153 3.79 5.57 10.89
N ARG A 154 4.81 6.38 10.58
CA ARG A 154 6.19 6.12 11.01
C ARG A 154 6.31 6.13 12.54
N GLU A 155 5.67 7.06 13.21
CA GLU A 155 5.62 7.13 14.67
C GLU A 155 4.95 5.88 15.25
N TRP A 156 3.76 5.54 14.77
CA TRP A 156 3.06 4.33 15.19
C TRP A 156 3.90 3.06 14.97
N MET A 157 4.60 2.94 13.83
CA MET A 157 5.49 1.80 13.56
C MET A 157 6.70 1.75 14.49
N LYS A 158 7.21 2.90 14.95
CA LYS A 158 8.31 2.96 15.95
C LYS A 158 7.81 2.53 17.33
N GLU A 159 6.66 3.02 17.76
CA GLU A 159 6.03 2.64 19.03
C GLU A 159 5.77 1.14 19.10
N ASN A 160 5.42 0.54 17.96
CA ASN A 160 5.20 -0.89 17.81
C ASN A 160 6.46 -1.69 17.45
N SER A 161 7.65 -1.08 17.48
CA SER A 161 8.92 -1.73 17.16
C SER A 161 9.01 -2.40 15.76
N ILE A 162 8.15 -2.00 14.82
CA ILE A 162 8.15 -2.47 13.43
C ILE A 162 9.23 -1.73 12.63
N TYR A 163 9.40 -0.43 12.90
CA TYR A 163 10.35 0.42 12.19
C TYR A 163 11.41 0.97 13.15
N GLN A 164 12.67 0.63 12.90
CA GLN A 164 13.81 1.12 13.70
C GLN A 164 14.57 2.28 13.04
N GLY A 165 14.12 2.77 11.88
CA GLY A 165 14.85 3.78 11.12
C GLY A 165 15.93 3.18 10.22
N VAL A 166 16.55 4.05 9.43
CA VAL A 166 17.77 3.72 8.69
C VAL A 166 18.94 3.96 9.65
N ASN A 167 19.68 2.91 10.02
CA ASN A 167 20.98 3.05 10.67
C ASN A 167 21.99 3.74 9.73
#